data_AF-A0A0Q0DMT2-F1
#
_entry.id   AF-A0A0Q0DMT2-F1
#
_cell.length_a   1.000
_cell.length_b   1.000
_cell.length_c   1.000
_cell.angle_alpha   90.00
_cell.angle_beta   90.00
_cell.angle_gamma   90.00
#
_symmetry.space_group_name_H-M   'P 1'
#
loop_
_entity.id
_entity.type
_entity.pdbx_description
1 polymer ?
#
loop_
_entity_poly.entity_id
_entity_poly.type
_entity_poly.pdbx_seq_one_letter_code
_entity_poly.pdbx_strand_id
1 'polypeptide(L)' 'MKHERHERFDAVWVTLERLRDDIRGLERSELERVAHLRGHQTVDDLEALQQSFAKLDHAVLDIEQTLASLGEATGEIGKL' A
#
# COMPACT_ATOMS: atom_id res chain seq x y z
N MET A 1 -11.39 15.42 -22.24
CA MET A 1 -10.61 16.41 -21.47
C MET A 1 -10.91 16.39 -19.96
N LYS A 2 -12.10 16.78 -19.46
CA LYS A 2 -12.40 16.65 -18.01
C LYS A 2 -12.73 15.21 -17.60
N HIS A 3 -13.55 14.51 -18.40
CA HIS A 3 -13.96 13.12 -18.13
C HIS A 3 -12.75 12.16 -18.11
N GLU A 4 -11.89 12.22 -19.13
CA GLU A 4 -10.64 11.42 -19.21
C GLU A 4 -9.66 11.66 -18.05
N ARG A 5 -9.73 12.81 -17.37
CA ARG A 5 -8.86 13.13 -16.24
C ARG A 5 -9.38 12.51 -14.96
N HIS A 6 -10.70 12.57 -14.74
CA HIS A 6 -11.39 11.88 -13.66
C HIS A 6 -11.19 10.37 -13.76
N GLU A 7 -11.38 9.80 -14.96
CA GLU A 7 -11.13 8.37 -15.22
C GLU A 7 -9.68 7.95 -14.91
N ARG A 8 -8.70 8.82 -15.21
CA ARG A 8 -7.29 8.55 -14.88
C ARG A 8 -7.02 8.66 -13.39
N PHE A 9 -7.63 9.63 -12.71
CA PHE A 9 -7.51 9.77 -11.26
C PHE A 9 -8.06 8.53 -10.55
N ASP A 10 -9.28 8.12 -10.92
CA ASP A 10 -9.94 6.93 -10.38
C ASP A 10 -9.13 5.66 -10.66
N ALA A 11 -8.57 5.53 -11.87
CA ALA A 11 -7.73 4.38 -12.22
C ALA A 11 -6.46 4.29 -11.34
N VAL A 12 -5.84 5.43 -11.01
CA VAL A 12 -4.69 5.47 -10.08
C VAL A 12 -5.14 5.09 -8.67
N TRP A 13 -6.28 5.61 -8.20
CA TRP A 13 -6.83 5.29 -6.89
C TRP A 13 -7.11 3.79 -6.73
N VAL A 14 -7.82 3.19 -7.70
CA VAL A 14 -8.12 1.75 -7.72
C VAL A 14 -6.83 0.92 -7.77
N THR A 15 -5.82 1.37 -8.51
CA THR A 15 -4.52 0.67 -8.57
C THR A 15 -3.83 0.69 -7.20
N LEU A 16 -3.92 1.81 -6.47
CA LEU A 16 -3.33 1.94 -5.14
C LEU A 16 -4.05 1.07 -4.10
N GLU A 17 -5.38 0.99 -4.16
CA GLU A 17 -6.17 0.09 -3.31
C GLU A 17 -5.80 -1.38 -3.55
N ARG A 18 -5.65 -1.79 -4.82
CA ARG A 18 -5.20 -3.14 -5.18
C ARG A 18 -3.79 -3.42 -4.68
N LEU A 19 -2.86 -2.48 -4.85
CA LEU A 19 -1.49 -2.61 -4.37
C LEU A 19 -1.44 -2.85 -2.86
N ARG A 20 -2.25 -2.11 -2.09
CA ARG A 20 -2.37 -2.28 -0.64
C ARG A 20 -2.87 -3.67 -0.27
N ASP A 21 -3.89 -4.17 -0.96
CA ASP A 21 -4.44 -5.49 -0.71
C ASP A 21 -3.46 -6.60 -1.09
N ASP A 22 -2.72 -6.44 -2.18
CA ASP A 22 -1.68 -7.37 -2.63
C ASP A 22 -0.49 -7.39 -1.64
N ILE A 23 -0.06 -6.24 -1.12
CA ILE A 23 0.98 -6.14 -0.08
C ILE A 23 0.55 -6.89 1.18
N ARG A 24 -0.69 -6.70 1.65
CA ARG A 24 -1.25 -7.43 2.81
C ARG A 24 -1.41 -8.93 2.54
N GLY A 25 -1.70 -9.31 1.30
CA GLY A 25 -1.71 -10.70 0.85
C GLY A 25 -0.31 -11.33 0.96
N LEU A 26 0.69 -10.62 0.45
CA LEU A 26 2.08 -11.03 0.48
C LEU A 26 2.62 -11.12 1.91
N GLU A 27 2.32 -10.14 2.76
CA GLU A 27 2.71 -10.15 4.17
C GLU A 27 2.22 -11.40 4.89
N ARG A 28 0.93 -11.71 4.77
CA ARG A 28 0.36 -12.92 5.38
C ARG A 28 1.04 -14.19 4.90
N SER A 29 1.23 -14.32 3.58
CA SER A 29 1.88 -15.49 2.99
C SER A 29 3.33 -15.65 3.48
N GLU A 30 4.09 -14.56 3.59
CA GLU A 30 5.49 -14.62 4.04
C GLU A 30 5.60 -14.86 5.55
N LEU A 31 4.74 -14.26 6.37
CA LEU A 31 4.70 -14.50 7.81
C LEU A 31 4.35 -15.95 8.14
N GLU A 32 3.38 -16.53 7.42
CA GLU A 32 3.06 -17.96 7.52
C GLU A 32 4.27 -18.82 7.16
N ARG A 33 4.93 -18.53 6.04
CA ARG A 33 6.13 -19.26 5.58
C ARG A 33 7.26 -19.23 6.61
N VAL A 34 7.56 -18.06 7.19
CA VAL A 34 8.63 -17.90 8.20
C VAL A 34 8.24 -18.57 9.53
N ALA A 35 6.96 -18.51 9.93
CA ALA A 35 6.48 -19.18 11.14
C ALA A 35 6.68 -20.70 11.12
N HIS A 36 6.76 -21.31 9.93
CA HIS A 36 7.05 -22.74 9.74
C HIS A 36 8.54 -23.11 9.85
N LEU A 37 9.49 -22.16 9.90
CA LEU A 37 10.93 -22.41 9.80
C LEU A 37 11.73 -22.26 11.13
N ARG A 38 11.04 -22.22 12.28
CA ARG A 38 11.54 -21.73 13.60
C ARG A 38 12.98 -22.15 14.03
N GLY A 39 13.77 -21.13 14.40
CA GLY A 39 15.10 -21.13 15.04
C GLY A 39 15.58 -19.70 15.38
N HIS A 40 16.72 -19.49 16.04
CA HIS A 40 17.19 -18.13 16.45
C HIS A 40 17.37 -17.17 15.27
N GLN A 41 17.95 -17.64 14.14
CA GLN A 41 18.10 -16.83 12.92
C GLN A 41 16.75 -16.44 12.30
N THR A 42 15.72 -17.27 12.45
CA THR A 42 14.38 -16.95 11.91
C THR A 42 13.66 -15.86 12.70
N VAL A 43 14.11 -15.52 13.91
CA VAL A 43 13.53 -14.41 14.70
C VAL A 43 14.00 -13.07 14.12
N ASP A 44 15.29 -12.93 13.85
CA ASP A 44 15.85 -11.72 13.23
C ASP A 44 15.29 -11.52 11.81
N ASP A 45 15.17 -12.61 11.04
CA ASP A 45 14.56 -12.58 9.70
C ASP A 45 13.07 -12.20 9.75
N LEU A 46 12.34 -12.64 10.79
CA LEU A 46 10.93 -12.29 10.99
C LEU A 46 10.76 -10.80 11.32
N GLU A 47 11.60 -10.26 12.20
CA GLU A 47 11.54 -8.84 12.54
C GLU A 47 11.88 -7.97 11.33
N ALA A 48 12.94 -8.32 10.58
CA ALA A 48 13.32 -7.61 9.36
C ALA A 48 12.20 -7.67 8.29
N LEU A 49 11.51 -8.80 8.17
CA LEU A 49 10.37 -8.99 7.28
C LEU A 49 9.19 -8.09 7.68
N GLN A 50 8.79 -8.10 8.95
CA GLN A 50 7.71 -7.26 9.48
C GLN A 50 8.02 -5.77 9.30
N GLN A 51 9.25 -5.35 9.59
CA GLN A 51 9.67 -3.96 9.38
C GLN A 51 9.64 -3.57 7.89
N SER A 52 9.91 -4.50 6.99
CA SER A 52 9.84 -4.26 5.54
C SER A 52 8.40 -4.02 5.08
N PHE A 53 7.45 -4.84 5.55
CA PHE A 53 6.02 -4.62 5.25
C PHE A 53 5.48 -3.34 5.89
N ALA A 54 5.87 -3.04 7.14
CA ALA A 54 5.52 -1.77 7.76
C ALA A 54 6.00 -0.56 6.95
N LYS A 55 7.20 -0.61 6.36
CA LYS A 55 7.70 0.44 5.46
C LYS A 55 6.90 0.54 4.17
N LEU A 56 6.49 -0.58 3.58
CA LEU A 56 5.65 -0.61 2.38
C LEU A 56 4.27 0.01 2.66
N ASP A 57 3.64 -0.34 3.78
CA ASP A 57 2.35 0.23 4.19
C ASP A 57 2.43 1.75 4.41
N HIS A 58 3.49 2.24 5.05
CA HIS A 58 3.70 3.69 5.20
C HIS A 58 3.89 4.37 3.85
N ALA A 59 4.66 3.79 2.94
CA ALA A 59 4.86 4.36 1.61
C ALA A 59 3.54 4.42 0.81
N VAL A 60 2.69 3.39 0.91
CA VAL A 60 1.35 3.39 0.30
C VAL A 60 0.48 4.49 0.89
N LEU A 61 0.47 4.64 2.23
CA LEU A 61 -0.28 5.69 2.90
C LEU A 61 0.18 7.09 2.48
N ASP A 62 1.49 7.32 2.35
CA ASP A 62 2.04 8.60 1.88
C ASP A 62 1.58 8.92 0.44
N ILE A 63 1.51 7.90 -0.42
CA ILE A 63 0.97 8.04 -1.78
C ILE A 63 -0.53 8.34 -1.73
N GLU A 64 -1.32 7.66 -0.88
CA GLU A 64 -2.75 7.91 -0.71
C GLU A 64 -3.02 9.35 -0.29
N GLN A 65 -2.28 9.87 0.69
CA GLN A 65 -2.39 11.25 1.16
C GLN A 65 -2.01 12.26 0.08
N THR A 66 -0.95 11.99 -0.66
CA THR A 66 -0.50 12.85 -1.77
C THR A 66 -1.55 12.87 -2.89
N LEU A 67 -2.12 11.71 -3.22
CA LEU A 67 -3.15 11.56 -4.25
C LEU A 67 -4.45 12.24 -3.83
N ALA A 68 -4.85 12.13 -2.56
CA ALA A 68 -6.01 12.84 -2.01
C ALA A 68 -5.84 14.36 -2.13
N SER A 69 -4.68 14.88 -1.70
CA SER A 69 -4.33 16.29 -1.81
C SER A 69 -4.35 16.78 -3.26
N LEU A 70 -3.86 15.96 -4.20
CA LEU A 70 -3.92 16.25 -5.64
C LEU A 70 -5.37 16.28 -6.13
N GLY A 71 -6.19 15.32 -5.71
CA GLY A 71 -7.61 15.23 -6.05
C GLY A 71 -8.39 16.46 -5.59
N GLU A 72 -8.15 16.93 -4.36
CA GLU A 72 -8.74 18.16 -3.84
C GLU A 72 -8.31 19.40 -4.63
N ALA A 73 -7.00 19.53 -4.90
CA ALA A 73 -6.44 20.66 -5.64
C ALA A 73 -6.93 20.72 -7.09
N THR A 74 -7.22 19.57 -7.70
CA THR A 74 -7.69 19.44 -9.08
C THR A 74 -9.22 19.39 -9.21
N GLY A 75 -9.93 19.29 -8.07
CA GLY A 75 -11.39 19.20 -8.01
C GLY A 75 -11.96 17.81 -8.36
N GLU A 76 -11.12 16.78 -8.35
CA GLU A 76 -11.52 15.38 -8.54
C GLU A 76 -12.13 14.80 -7.26
N ILE A 77 -11.69 15.29 -6.08
CA ILE A 77 -12.31 15.02 -4.78
C ILE A 77 -12.99 16.30 -4.30
N GLY A 78 -14.25 16.21 -3.88
CA GLY A 78 -14.96 17.34 -3.25
C GLY A 78 -14.23 17.76 -1.97
N LYS A 79 -14.08 19.07 -1.73
CA LYS A 79 -13.43 19.56 -0.49
C LYS A 79 -14.08 18.91 0.73
N LEU A 80 -13.25 18.26 1.56
CA LEU A 80 -13.61 17.81 2.90
C LEU A 80 -14.06 19.00 3.77
#